data_AF-W7X1U5-F1
#
_entry.id   AF-W7X1U5-F1
#
_cell.length_a   1.000
_cell.length_b   1.000
_cell.length_c   1.000
_cell.angle_alpha   90.00
_cell.angle_beta   90.00
_cell.angle_gamma   90.00
#
_symmetry.space_group_name_H-M   'P 1'
#
loop_
_entity.id
_entity.type
_entity.pdbx_description
1 polymer ?
#
loop_
_entity_poly.entity_id
_entity_poly.type
_entity_poly.pdbx_seq_one_letter_code
_entity_poly.pdbx_strand_id
1 'polypeptide(L)'
;MIQNNNYFDHLEEFLNSSLQSFQVLNINMDNWWSQIGYEGALNLGTALANCTNLSNLTLRLQGNTIGDKGASGLGFGLGKCINLQNLVLDLRKNQIGNEGSSGLGSGLRKCTNFSNLTLYLRWNQIGAIGASDLGSDLANCTNLSNLTLDINKNQVGEIGALGLGSCLAKCTNLQNLTLYLSTTKKCKVKCLKSKRLVALKIES
;
A
#
# COMPACT_ATOMS: atom_id res chain seq x y z
N MET A 1 8.89 4.52 27.39
CA MET A 1 9.58 3.51 26.57
C MET A 1 10.19 4.23 25.38
N ILE A 2 11.52 4.16 25.24
CA ILE A 2 12.22 4.72 24.09
C ILE A 2 11.83 3.84 22.89
N GLN A 3 11.16 4.41 21.88
CA GLN A 3 10.94 3.71 20.63
C GLN A 3 12.30 3.58 19.94
N ASN A 4 12.89 2.38 19.96
CA ASN A 4 14.03 2.07 19.11
C ASN A 4 13.51 2.07 17.66
N ASN A 5 13.80 3.15 16.92
CA ASN A 5 13.54 3.23 15.50
C ASN A 5 14.57 2.36 14.77
N ASN A 6 14.14 1.20 14.26
CA ASN A 6 15.00 0.32 13.49
C ASN A 6 14.99 0.78 12.04
N TYR A 7 16.17 1.05 11.50
CA TYR A 7 16.34 1.53 10.13
C TYR A 7 17.23 0.57 9.36
N PHE A 8 16.76 0.15 8.19
CA PHE A 8 17.52 -0.65 7.24
C PHE A 8 17.46 0.00 5.87
N ASP A 9 18.61 0.22 5.28
CA ASP A 9 18.73 0.55 3.88
C ASP A 9 19.31 -0.61 3.07
N HIS A 10 19.74 -1.72 3.69
CA HIS A 10 20.21 -2.94 3.02
C HIS A 10 19.31 -4.15 3.31
N LEU A 11 18.85 -4.83 2.24
CA LEU A 11 17.91 -5.95 2.40
C LEU A 11 18.52 -7.08 3.23
N GLU A 12 19.78 -7.42 2.97
CA GLU A 12 20.49 -8.48 3.71
C GLU A 12 20.61 -8.18 5.21
N GLU A 13 20.86 -6.93 5.58
CA GLU A 13 20.92 -6.52 6.99
C GLU A 13 19.57 -6.73 7.69
N PHE A 14 18.47 -6.37 7.02
CA PHE A 14 17.14 -6.62 7.55
C PHE A 14 16.87 -8.13 7.70
N LEU A 15 17.18 -8.92 6.67
CA LEU A 15 16.94 -10.36 6.68
C LEU A 15 17.75 -11.09 7.76
N ASN A 16 18.93 -10.59 8.12
CA ASN A 16 19.80 -11.15 9.15
C ASN A 16 19.52 -10.59 10.56
N SER A 17 18.55 -9.68 10.72
CA SER A 17 18.22 -9.03 11.99
C SER A 17 17.23 -9.83 12.86
N SER A 18 17.03 -9.41 14.11
CA SER A 18 16.04 -10.02 15.02
C SER A 18 14.62 -9.51 14.76
N LEU A 19 13.94 -10.16 13.82
CA LEU A 19 12.64 -9.74 13.26
C LEU A 19 11.50 -9.57 14.29
N GLN A 20 11.51 -10.33 15.39
CA GLN A 20 10.42 -10.32 16.38
C GLN A 20 10.47 -9.10 17.33
N SER A 21 11.58 -8.37 17.35
CA SER A 21 11.79 -7.26 18.30
C SER A 21 11.18 -5.94 17.84
N PHE A 22 10.80 -5.83 16.56
CA PHE A 22 10.45 -4.54 15.96
C PHE A 22 9.02 -4.11 16.29
N GLN A 23 8.90 -2.96 16.96
CA GLN A 23 7.65 -2.22 17.08
C GLN A 23 7.55 -1.10 16.03
N VAL A 24 8.68 -0.45 15.73
CA VAL A 24 8.81 0.59 14.71
C VAL A 24 9.95 0.21 13.77
N LEU A 25 9.66 0.16 12.47
CA LEU A 25 10.57 -0.28 11.43
C LEU A 25 10.51 0.66 10.22
N ASN A 26 11.69 1.03 9.73
CA ASN A 26 11.86 1.82 8.52
C ASN A 26 12.84 1.09 7.60
N ILE A 27 12.36 0.72 6.41
CA ILE A 27 13.13 0.04 5.38
C ILE A 27 13.13 0.95 4.15
N ASN A 28 14.30 1.35 3.67
CA ASN A 28 14.43 2.24 2.52
C ASN A 28 15.41 1.69 1.48
N MET A 29 14.87 1.19 0.37
CA MET A 29 15.61 0.56 -0.71
C MET A 29 15.51 1.34 -2.03
N ASP A 30 15.21 2.65 -1.96
CA ASP A 30 15.01 3.49 -3.16
C ASP A 30 16.32 3.75 -3.94
N ASN A 31 17.48 3.67 -3.27
CA ASN A 31 18.78 4.09 -3.82
C ASN A 31 19.65 2.93 -4.35
N TRP A 32 19.05 1.78 -4.63
CA TRP A 32 19.81 0.57 -4.95
C TRP A 32 20.03 0.43 -6.45
N TRP A 33 21.31 0.44 -6.85
CA TRP A 33 21.72 0.13 -8.23
C TRP A 33 21.45 -1.34 -8.61
N SER A 34 21.15 -2.20 -7.62
CA SER A 34 20.65 -3.55 -7.81
C SER A 34 19.14 -3.58 -7.58
N GLN A 35 18.39 -4.13 -8.53
CA GLN A 35 16.94 -4.25 -8.42
C GLN A 35 16.59 -5.36 -7.42
N ILE A 36 15.76 -5.07 -6.42
CA ILE A 36 15.20 -6.10 -5.52
C ILE A 36 14.45 -7.18 -6.32
N GLY A 37 13.75 -6.77 -7.40
CA GLY A 37 12.96 -7.66 -8.22
C GLY A 37 11.83 -8.33 -7.44
N TYR A 38 11.19 -9.34 -8.05
CA TYR A 38 10.11 -10.05 -7.38
C TYR A 38 10.60 -10.99 -6.26
N GLU A 39 11.79 -11.58 -6.38
CA GLU A 39 12.34 -12.51 -5.39
C GLU A 39 12.74 -11.80 -4.10
N GLY A 40 13.44 -10.66 -4.21
CA GLY A 40 13.76 -9.85 -3.05
C GLY A 40 12.52 -9.32 -2.35
N ALA A 41 11.47 -8.93 -3.09
CA ALA A 41 10.20 -8.50 -2.53
C ALA A 41 9.46 -9.65 -1.82
N LEU A 42 9.54 -10.87 -2.35
CA LEU A 42 8.98 -12.07 -1.72
C LEU A 42 9.72 -12.43 -0.43
N ASN A 43 11.06 -12.39 -0.44
CA ASN A 43 11.89 -12.62 0.73
C ASN A 43 11.61 -11.57 1.81
N LEU A 44 11.50 -10.31 1.41
CA LEU A 44 11.12 -9.21 2.29
C LEU A 44 9.74 -9.42 2.91
N GLY A 45 8.74 -9.79 2.10
CA GLY A 45 7.40 -10.14 2.61
C GLY A 45 7.44 -11.30 3.60
N THR A 46 8.24 -12.33 3.32
CA THR A 46 8.41 -13.48 4.21
C THR A 46 9.06 -13.08 5.54
N ALA A 47 10.05 -12.21 5.52
CA ALA A 47 10.68 -11.69 6.75
C ALA A 47 9.74 -10.77 7.53
N LEU A 48 8.99 -9.88 6.86
CA LEU A 48 7.97 -9.05 7.50
C LEU A 48 6.88 -9.89 8.19
N ALA A 49 6.57 -11.08 7.67
CA ALA A 49 5.62 -11.99 8.30
C ALA A 49 6.02 -12.38 9.74
N ASN A 50 7.31 -12.35 10.06
CA ASN A 50 7.85 -12.64 11.38
C ASN A 50 7.92 -11.41 12.30
N CYS A 51 7.63 -10.21 11.78
CA CYS A 51 7.58 -8.97 12.54
C CYS A 51 6.20 -8.79 13.22
N THR A 52 5.82 -9.73 14.09
CA THR A 52 4.46 -9.81 14.65
C THR A 52 4.13 -8.70 15.66
N ASN A 53 5.15 -8.07 16.26
CA ASN A 53 5.01 -6.95 17.18
C ASN A 53 4.96 -5.58 16.49
N LEU A 54 5.00 -5.55 15.15
CA LEU A 54 5.13 -4.33 14.38
C LEU A 54 3.86 -3.48 14.45
N SER A 55 4.01 -2.24 14.91
CA SER A 55 2.93 -1.25 15.00
C SER A 55 3.08 -0.13 13.97
N ASN A 56 4.31 0.17 13.56
CA ASN A 56 4.63 1.24 12.63
C ASN A 56 5.64 0.74 11.60
N LEU A 57 5.27 0.80 10.32
CA LEU A 57 6.14 0.44 9.21
C LEU A 57 6.22 1.58 8.20
N THR A 58 7.44 1.97 7.86
CA THR A 58 7.72 2.67 6.61
C THR A 58 8.53 1.76 5.72
N LEU A 59 8.02 1.46 4.53
CA LEU A 59 8.68 0.61 3.55
C LEU A 59 8.75 1.35 2.21
N ARG A 60 9.96 1.71 1.79
CA ARG A 60 10.22 2.37 0.51
C ARG A 60 10.97 1.44 -0.43
N LEU A 61 10.32 1.13 -1.55
CA LEU A 61 10.75 0.18 -2.57
C LEU A 61 10.52 0.78 -3.97
N GLN A 62 10.71 2.09 -4.12
CA GLN A 62 10.52 2.75 -5.40
C GLN A 62 11.53 2.23 -6.42
N GLY A 63 11.10 1.96 -7.67
CA GLY A 63 12.04 1.69 -8.76
C GLY A 63 12.69 0.30 -8.72
N ASN A 64 12.09 -0.67 -8.06
CA ASN A 64 12.71 -1.96 -7.72
C ASN A 64 12.27 -3.14 -8.60
N THR A 65 11.66 -2.86 -9.76
CA THR A 65 11.13 -3.86 -10.72
C THR A 65 10.24 -4.94 -10.09
N ILE A 66 9.52 -4.58 -9.02
CA ILE A 66 8.61 -5.47 -8.33
C ILE A 66 7.38 -5.72 -9.23
N GLY A 67 7.18 -6.97 -9.63
CA GLY A 67 5.98 -7.42 -10.35
C GLY A 67 4.88 -7.94 -9.42
N ASP A 68 3.83 -8.49 -10.01
CA ASP A 68 2.64 -8.97 -9.29
C ASP A 68 2.93 -10.00 -8.19
N LYS A 69 3.84 -10.94 -8.46
CA LYS A 69 4.27 -11.94 -7.48
C LYS A 69 4.94 -11.31 -6.26
N GLY A 70 5.80 -10.32 -6.50
CA GLY A 70 6.51 -9.61 -5.42
C GLY A 70 5.54 -8.78 -4.58
N ALA A 71 4.64 -8.02 -5.22
CA ALA A 71 3.60 -7.26 -4.54
C ALA A 71 2.64 -8.14 -3.71
N SER A 72 2.25 -9.30 -4.25
CA SER A 72 1.44 -10.29 -3.54
C SER A 72 2.19 -10.89 -2.35
N GLY A 73 3.50 -11.17 -2.50
CA GLY A 73 4.37 -11.63 -1.41
C GLY A 73 4.48 -10.60 -0.27
N LEU A 74 4.63 -9.32 -0.62
CA LEU A 74 4.57 -8.22 0.35
C LEU A 74 3.22 -8.17 1.05
N GLY A 75 2.11 -8.26 0.30
CA GLY A 75 0.77 -8.33 0.87
C GLY A 75 0.60 -9.49 1.86
N PHE A 76 1.05 -10.68 1.48
CA PHE A 76 1.03 -11.85 2.36
C PHE A 76 1.76 -11.60 3.69
N GLY A 77 2.97 -11.03 3.62
CA GLY A 77 3.79 -10.69 4.78
C GLY A 77 3.14 -9.66 5.70
N LEU A 78 2.73 -8.54 5.12
CA LEU A 78 2.04 -7.45 5.83
C LEU A 78 0.77 -7.96 6.53
N GLY A 79 0.03 -8.86 5.89
CA GLY A 79 -1.17 -9.48 6.46
C GLY A 79 -0.93 -10.34 7.71
N LYS A 80 0.32 -10.61 8.09
CA LYS A 80 0.69 -11.26 9.37
C LYS A 80 1.06 -10.26 10.46
N CYS A 81 1.31 -9.00 10.13
CA CYS A 81 1.56 -7.93 11.08
C CYS A 81 0.23 -7.42 11.69
N ILE A 82 -0.46 -8.26 12.46
CA ILE A 82 -1.81 -7.98 12.99
C ILE A 82 -1.88 -6.76 13.94
N ASN A 83 -0.74 -6.35 14.49
CA ASN A 83 -0.60 -5.20 15.37
C ASN A 83 -0.30 -3.89 14.62
N LEU A 84 -0.20 -3.93 13.29
CA LEU A 84 0.17 -2.78 12.46
C LEU A 84 -0.92 -1.71 12.52
N GLN A 85 -0.55 -0.50 12.95
CA GLN A 85 -1.43 0.65 13.07
C GLN A 85 -1.16 1.69 11.99
N ASN A 86 0.13 1.87 11.65
CA ASN A 86 0.60 2.88 10.71
C ASN A 86 1.50 2.26 9.64
N LEU A 87 1.18 2.51 8.37
CA LEU A 87 1.92 2.00 7.22
C LEU A 87 2.10 3.11 6.20
N VAL A 88 3.36 3.36 5.87
CA VAL A 88 3.76 4.07 4.67
C VAL A 88 4.40 3.04 3.75
N LEU A 89 3.76 2.76 2.62
CA LEU A 89 4.25 1.83 1.61
C LEU A 89 4.45 2.57 0.29
N ASP A 90 5.71 2.72 -0.11
CA ASP A 90 6.09 3.33 -1.37
C ASP A 90 6.55 2.28 -2.37
N LEU A 91 5.70 2.02 -3.35
CA LEU A 91 5.90 1.06 -4.44
C LEU A 91 5.88 1.76 -5.80
N ARG A 92 6.19 3.06 -5.84
CA ARG A 92 6.20 3.82 -7.10
C ARG A 92 7.22 3.25 -8.09
N LYS A 93 7.00 3.41 -9.40
CA LYS A 93 7.94 3.00 -10.44
C LYS A 93 8.27 1.49 -10.43
N ASN A 94 7.27 0.65 -10.23
CA ASN A 94 7.42 -0.80 -10.29
C ASN A 94 6.60 -1.38 -11.47
N GLN A 95 6.43 -2.69 -11.51
CA GLN A 95 5.71 -3.41 -12.58
C GLN A 95 4.45 -4.09 -12.02
N ILE A 96 3.78 -3.45 -11.05
CA ILE A 96 2.61 -4.00 -10.37
C ILE A 96 1.38 -3.83 -11.26
N GLY A 97 0.76 -4.93 -11.64
CA GLY A 97 -0.49 -5.03 -12.38
C GLY A 97 -1.70 -5.27 -11.48
N ASN A 98 -2.77 -5.81 -12.08
CA ASN A 98 -4.02 -6.07 -11.37
C ASN A 98 -3.85 -7.12 -10.26
N GLU A 99 -3.14 -8.22 -10.56
CA GLU A 99 -2.98 -9.33 -9.61
C GLU A 99 -2.17 -8.91 -8.39
N GLY A 100 -1.09 -8.15 -8.58
CA GLY A 100 -0.27 -7.65 -7.50
C GLY A 100 -0.99 -6.62 -6.64
N SER A 101 -1.79 -5.74 -7.26
CA SER A 101 -2.65 -4.79 -6.55
C SER A 101 -3.69 -5.52 -5.68
N SER A 102 -4.33 -6.56 -6.23
CA SER A 102 -5.30 -7.40 -5.52
C SER A 102 -4.64 -8.19 -4.38
N GLY A 103 -3.49 -8.83 -4.63
CA GLY A 103 -2.73 -9.55 -3.62
C GLY A 103 -2.25 -8.66 -2.47
N LEU A 104 -1.81 -7.43 -2.79
CA LEU A 104 -1.45 -6.43 -1.80
C LEU A 104 -2.66 -6.03 -0.94
N GLY A 105 -3.80 -5.68 -1.57
CA GLY A 105 -5.03 -5.32 -0.87
C GLY A 105 -5.53 -6.44 0.06
N SER A 106 -5.52 -7.69 -0.43
CA SER A 106 -5.96 -8.86 0.33
C SER A 106 -5.08 -9.19 1.53
N GLY A 107 -3.81 -8.76 1.49
CA GLY A 107 -2.91 -8.73 2.63
C GLY A 107 -3.27 -7.63 3.63
N LEU A 108 -3.35 -6.40 3.16
CA LEU A 108 -3.60 -5.22 3.99
C LEU A 108 -4.91 -5.32 4.78
N ARG A 109 -5.99 -5.86 4.20
CA ARG A 109 -7.28 -6.04 4.91
C ARG A 109 -7.20 -6.95 6.13
N LYS A 110 -6.14 -7.74 6.28
CA LYS A 110 -5.91 -8.59 7.47
C LYS A 110 -5.30 -7.82 8.65
N CYS A 111 -4.80 -6.61 8.42
CA CYS A 111 -4.26 -5.74 9.46
C CYS A 111 -5.44 -5.08 10.21
N THR A 112 -5.98 -5.75 11.22
CA THR A 112 -7.23 -5.34 11.86
C THR A 112 -7.10 -4.07 12.71
N ASN A 113 -5.91 -3.75 13.23
CA ASN A 113 -5.67 -2.54 14.04
C ASN A 113 -5.24 -1.31 13.23
N PHE A 114 -5.31 -1.41 11.90
CA PHE A 114 -4.71 -0.48 10.98
C PHE A 114 -5.56 0.79 10.80
N SER A 115 -5.02 1.94 11.17
CA SER A 115 -5.74 3.23 11.19
C SER A 115 -5.20 4.27 10.21
N ASN A 116 -3.90 4.21 9.86
CA ASN A 116 -3.27 5.16 8.95
C ASN A 116 -2.55 4.44 7.79
N LEU A 117 -3.07 4.61 6.58
CA LEU A 117 -2.44 4.12 5.35
C LEU A 117 -1.97 5.27 4.48
N THR A 118 -0.70 5.22 4.10
CA THR A 118 -0.17 5.93 2.94
C THR A 118 0.36 4.91 1.94
N LEU A 119 -0.28 4.82 0.79
CA LEU A 119 0.07 3.86 -0.27
C LEU A 119 0.39 4.60 -1.56
N TYR A 120 1.65 4.56 -1.97
CA TYR A 120 2.10 5.12 -3.24
C TYR A 120 2.32 4.02 -4.27
N LEU A 121 1.45 3.99 -5.29
CA LEU A 121 1.45 3.04 -6.42
C LEU A 121 1.61 3.76 -7.77
N ARG A 122 2.02 5.03 -7.78
CA ARG A 122 2.24 5.81 -9.02
C ARG A 122 3.28 5.15 -9.94
N TRP A 123 3.06 5.23 -11.26
CA TRP A 123 3.94 4.61 -12.28
C TRP A 123 4.05 3.10 -12.11
N ASN A 124 2.90 2.42 -12.18
CA ASN A 124 2.75 0.98 -12.24
C ASN A 124 1.83 0.61 -13.42
N GLN A 125 1.34 -0.63 -13.46
CA GLN A 125 0.52 -1.20 -14.53
C GLN A 125 -0.88 -1.59 -14.03
N ILE A 126 -1.40 -0.89 -13.01
CA ILE A 126 -2.68 -1.23 -12.40
C ILE A 126 -3.83 -0.79 -13.32
N GLY A 127 -4.64 -1.75 -13.75
CA GLY A 127 -5.82 -1.53 -14.56
C GLY A 127 -7.07 -1.25 -13.75
N ALA A 128 -8.21 -1.19 -14.44
CA ALA A 128 -9.50 -0.94 -13.81
C ALA A 128 -9.89 -1.97 -12.74
N ILE A 129 -9.61 -3.26 -13.01
CA ILE A 129 -9.91 -4.37 -12.11
C ILE A 129 -9.07 -4.25 -10.84
N GLY A 130 -7.75 -4.11 -10.96
CA GLY A 130 -6.85 -4.03 -9.81
C GLY A 130 -7.13 -2.83 -8.90
N ALA A 131 -7.56 -1.70 -9.48
CA ALA A 131 -7.99 -0.54 -8.71
C ALA A 131 -9.31 -0.78 -7.96
N SER A 132 -10.29 -1.43 -8.60
CA SER A 132 -11.56 -1.79 -7.97
C SER A 132 -11.37 -2.81 -6.84
N ASP A 133 -10.54 -3.82 -7.06
CA ASP A 133 -10.21 -4.85 -6.07
C ASP A 133 -9.49 -4.26 -4.87
N LEU A 134 -8.47 -3.42 -5.12
CA LEU A 134 -7.78 -2.69 -4.06
C LEU A 134 -8.76 -1.83 -3.25
N GLY A 135 -9.67 -1.11 -3.92
CA GLY A 135 -10.72 -0.35 -3.26
C GLY A 135 -11.64 -1.21 -2.39
N SER A 136 -12.04 -2.38 -2.89
CA SER A 136 -12.87 -3.35 -2.17
C SER A 136 -12.16 -3.87 -0.92
N ASP A 137 -10.88 -4.24 -1.04
CA ASP A 137 -10.09 -4.72 0.09
C ASP A 137 -9.85 -3.64 1.13
N LEU A 138 -9.53 -2.41 0.72
CA LEU A 138 -9.38 -1.27 1.63
C LEU A 138 -10.70 -0.90 2.33
N ALA A 139 -11.86 -1.14 1.69
CA ALA A 139 -13.16 -0.97 2.32
C ALA A 139 -13.41 -1.95 3.48
N ASN A 140 -12.68 -3.08 3.51
CA ASN A 140 -12.73 -4.05 4.60
C ASN A 140 -11.73 -3.73 5.74
N CYS A 141 -10.87 -2.72 5.58
CA CYS A 141 -10.04 -2.20 6.68
C CYS A 141 -10.92 -1.37 7.62
N THR A 142 -11.68 -2.03 8.50
CA THR A 142 -12.75 -1.39 9.29
C THR A 142 -12.24 -0.30 10.23
N ASN A 143 -10.99 -0.34 10.68
CA ASN A 143 -10.40 0.68 11.56
C ASN A 143 -9.66 1.81 10.81
N LEU A 144 -9.64 1.78 9.47
CA LEU A 144 -8.93 2.78 8.67
C LEU A 144 -9.60 4.15 8.78
N SER A 145 -8.90 5.11 9.39
CA SER A 145 -9.38 6.47 9.61
C SER A 145 -8.71 7.48 8.68
N ASN A 146 -7.47 7.22 8.26
CA ASN A 146 -6.70 8.09 7.37
C ASN A 146 -6.14 7.29 6.19
N LEU A 147 -6.52 7.69 4.98
CA LEU A 147 -6.05 7.08 3.74
C LEU A 147 -5.46 8.14 2.82
N THR A 148 -4.18 7.98 2.50
CA THR A 148 -3.55 8.58 1.34
C THR A 148 -3.28 7.47 0.32
N LEU A 149 -3.92 7.57 -0.85
CA LEU A 149 -3.73 6.64 -1.95
C LEU A 149 -3.29 7.40 -3.20
N ASP A 150 -2.09 7.11 -3.70
CA ASP A 150 -1.62 7.59 -4.99
C ASP A 150 -1.53 6.45 -5.99
N ILE A 151 -2.45 6.43 -6.94
CA ILE A 151 -2.47 5.46 -8.04
C ILE A 151 -2.38 6.19 -9.39
N ASN A 152 -1.86 7.43 -9.40
CA ASN A 152 -1.66 8.18 -10.64
C ASN A 152 -0.80 7.44 -11.65
N LYS A 153 -1.01 7.73 -12.94
CA LYS A 153 -0.18 7.23 -14.03
C LYS A 153 -0.07 5.68 -14.00
N ASN A 154 -1.26 5.07 -13.93
CA ASN A 154 -1.59 3.65 -14.10
C ASN A 154 -2.65 3.53 -15.23
N GLN A 155 -3.15 2.34 -15.54
CA GLN A 155 -4.22 2.11 -16.54
C GLN A 155 -5.63 1.99 -15.94
N VAL A 156 -5.92 2.72 -14.85
CA VAL A 156 -7.16 2.59 -14.08
C VAL A 156 -8.43 2.91 -14.90
N GLY A 157 -8.37 3.95 -15.73
CA GLY A 157 -9.51 4.41 -16.54
C GLY A 157 -10.71 4.90 -15.72
N GLU A 158 -11.80 5.27 -16.40
CA GLU A 158 -13.03 5.78 -15.74
C GLU A 158 -13.76 4.69 -14.94
N ILE A 159 -13.84 3.47 -15.48
CA ILE A 159 -14.51 2.34 -14.83
C ILE A 159 -13.81 1.97 -13.52
N GLY A 160 -12.48 1.85 -13.54
CA GLY A 160 -11.70 1.55 -12.34
C GLY A 160 -11.78 2.66 -11.29
N ALA A 161 -11.77 3.92 -11.74
CA ALA A 161 -11.94 5.07 -10.86
C ALA A 161 -13.30 5.04 -10.14
N LEU A 162 -14.38 4.76 -10.86
CA LEU A 162 -15.72 4.62 -10.31
C LEU A 162 -15.82 3.44 -9.34
N GLY A 163 -15.24 2.29 -9.69
CA GLY A 163 -15.16 1.13 -8.82
C GLY A 163 -14.44 1.42 -7.51
N LEU A 164 -13.21 1.95 -7.60
CA LEU A 164 -12.40 2.37 -6.46
C LEU A 164 -13.16 3.36 -5.56
N GLY A 165 -13.71 4.43 -6.14
CA GLY A 165 -14.47 5.43 -5.39
C GLY A 165 -15.72 4.87 -4.71
N SER A 166 -16.45 3.99 -5.39
CA SER A 166 -17.65 3.34 -4.85
C SER A 166 -17.32 2.40 -3.69
N CYS A 167 -16.20 1.70 -3.74
CA CYS A 167 -15.74 0.86 -2.63
C CYS A 167 -15.26 1.72 -1.44
N LEU A 168 -14.43 2.74 -1.68
CA LEU A 168 -13.94 3.63 -0.62
C LEU A 168 -15.07 4.43 0.06
N ALA A 169 -16.18 4.69 -0.64
CA ALA A 169 -17.37 5.28 -0.04
C ALA A 169 -18.01 4.40 1.06
N LYS A 170 -17.68 3.10 1.10
CA LYS A 170 -18.13 2.16 2.15
C LYS A 170 -17.22 2.17 3.39
N CYS A 171 -16.08 2.85 3.36
CA CYS A 171 -15.21 3.00 4.54
C CYS A 171 -15.87 3.90 5.59
N THR A 172 -16.67 3.32 6.48
CA THR A 172 -17.51 4.06 7.46
C THR A 172 -16.72 4.72 8.59
N ASN A 173 -15.44 4.38 8.79
CA ASN A 173 -14.57 4.99 9.78
C ASN A 173 -13.54 5.96 9.19
N LEU A 174 -13.46 6.05 7.84
CA LEU A 174 -12.54 6.95 7.17
C LEU A 174 -12.93 8.40 7.45
N GLN A 175 -12.00 9.19 8.01
CA GLN A 175 -12.16 10.59 8.36
C GLN A 175 -11.42 11.49 7.37
N ASN A 176 -10.22 11.06 6.96
CA ASN A 176 -9.41 11.78 5.99
C ASN A 176 -9.11 10.88 4.80
N LEU A 177 -9.54 11.32 3.62
CA LEU A 177 -9.18 10.72 2.34
C LEU A 177 -8.40 11.74 1.51
N THR A 178 -7.19 11.35 1.13
CA THR A 178 -6.40 11.97 0.06
C THR A 178 -6.23 10.98 -1.08
N LEU A 179 -6.84 11.28 -2.23
CA LEU A 179 -6.76 10.42 -3.41
C LEU A 179 -6.07 11.15 -4.56
N TYR A 180 -5.01 10.53 -5.09
CA TYR A 180 -4.34 10.92 -6.33
C TYR A 180 -4.64 9.89 -7.42
N LEU A 181 -5.41 10.31 -8.41
CA LEU A 181 -5.85 9.44 -9.51
C LEU A 181 -6.04 10.26 -10.79
N SER A 182 -5.52 9.75 -11.90
CA SER A 182 -5.64 10.36 -13.22
C SER A 182 -6.98 9.96 -13.80
N THR A 183 -7.93 10.89 -13.88
CA THR A 183 -9.25 10.64 -14.48
C THR A 183 -9.60 11.70 -15.51
N THR A 184 -10.52 11.36 -16.42
CA THR A 184 -11.13 12.35 -17.31
C THR A 184 -11.97 13.34 -16.50
N LYS A 185 -12.12 14.58 -16.99
CA LYS A 185 -12.88 15.65 -16.29
C LYS A 185 -14.30 15.26 -15.85
N LYS A 186 -14.93 14.27 -16.51
CA LYS A 186 -16.31 13.80 -16.26
C LYS A 186 -16.43 12.89 -15.02
N CYS A 187 -15.36 12.15 -14.70
CA CYS A 187 -15.32 11.20 -13.58
C CYS A 187 -15.30 11.90 -12.20
N LYS A 188 -14.90 13.17 -12.16
CA LYS A 188 -14.77 14.01 -10.95
C LYS A 188 -16.03 14.07 -10.08
N VAL A 189 -17.22 13.95 -10.68
CA VAL A 189 -18.51 14.25 -10.01
C VAL A 189 -19.18 13.02 -9.39
N LYS A 190 -18.81 11.80 -9.82
CA LYS A 190 -19.50 10.57 -9.40
C LYS A 190 -18.72 9.69 -8.42
N CYS A 191 -17.38 9.71 -8.45
CA CYS A 191 -16.57 8.78 -7.65
C CYS A 191 -16.73 8.94 -6.14
N LEU A 192 -17.02 10.14 -5.61
CA LEU A 192 -16.96 10.37 -4.16
C LEU A 192 -18.03 11.38 -3.69
N LYS A 193 -19.25 10.89 -3.41
CA LYS A 193 -20.24 11.62 -2.58
C LYS A 193 -19.98 11.44 -1.08
N SER A 194 -18.72 11.27 -0.67
CA SER A 194 -18.37 11.12 0.74
C SER A 194 -18.23 12.49 1.40
N LYS A 195 -19.01 12.76 2.45
CA LYS A 195 -18.92 13.98 3.28
C LYS A 195 -17.56 14.16 3.98
N ARG A 196 -16.64 13.19 3.84
CA ARG A 196 -15.39 13.06 4.58
C ARG A 196 -14.13 13.16 3.70
N LEU A 197 -14.31 13.61 2.47
CA LEU A 197 -13.22 13.83 1.53
C LEU A 197 -12.52 15.15 1.89
N VAL A 198 -11.31 15.06 2.43
CA VAL A 198 -10.53 16.24 2.85
C VAL A 198 -9.68 16.79 1.71
N ALA A 199 -9.17 15.93 0.82
CA ALA A 199 -8.47 16.37 -0.38
C ALA A 199 -8.64 15.38 -1.55
N LEU A 200 -9.02 15.90 -2.72
CA LEU A 200 -8.98 15.16 -3.97
C LEU A 200 -8.05 15.90 -4.92
N LYS A 201 -6.88 15.32 -5.19
CA LYS A 201 -5.90 15.90 -6.11
C LYS A 201 -5.87 15.04 -7.37
N ILE A 202 -6.61 15.50 -8.39
CA ILE A 202 -6.62 14.87 -9.71
C ILE A 202 -5.63 15.64 -10.58
N GLU A 203 -4.50 15.00 -10.89
CA GLU A 203 -3.54 15.50 -11.89
C GLU A 203 -4.09 15.15 -13.28
N SER A 204 -4.17 16.14 -14.16
CA SER A 204 -4.53 15.99 -15.58
C SER A 204 -3.31 15.69 -16.44
#